data_AF-A0A932DQ28-F1
#
_entry.id   AF-A0A932DQ28-F1
#
_cell.length_a   1.000
_cell.length_b   1.000
_cell.length_c   1.000
_cell.angle_alpha   90.00
_cell.angle_beta   90.00
_cell.angle_gamma   90.00
#
_symmetry.space_group_name_H-M   'P 1'
#
loop_
_entity.id
_entity.type
_entity.pdbx_description
1 polymer ?
#
loop_
_entity_poly.entity_id
_entity_poly.type
_entity_poly.pdbx_seq_one_letter_code
_entity_poly.pdbx_strand_id
1 'polypeptide(L)'
;MGLFDSVWAALSCPICGSVKEREIQTKQGPCLMLYLEVGDTIEPFFYGDYWIEEEWHCRDCQGRMPEESRWQHPHKVFIHCINGLIVAVTPEKPSAGNLPDWNLIHMLSRDRLRFRRTLKSIRNSIFGFRRKMEAGENGRWSPFLDVGPKTVEELLDNIIDDIGRAEKGEPLGLF
;
A
#
# COMPACT_ATOMS: atom_id res chain seq x y z
N MET A 1 -0.57 -11.74 -22.12
CA MET A 1 -0.49 -10.80 -20.98
C MET A 1 -0.56 -9.40 -21.56
N GLY A 2 -1.45 -8.56 -21.04
CA GLY A 2 -1.62 -7.18 -21.50
C GLY A 2 -0.60 -6.24 -20.86
N LEU A 3 -0.40 -5.08 -21.46
CA LEU A 3 0.38 -3.98 -20.88
C LEU A 3 -0.50 -3.35 -19.81
N PHE A 4 -0.13 -3.49 -18.54
CA PHE A 4 -0.85 -2.98 -17.37
C PHE A 4 0.14 -2.61 -16.27
N ASP A 5 -0.25 -1.70 -15.39
CA ASP A 5 0.50 -1.43 -14.16
C ASP A 5 0.45 -2.67 -13.25
N SER A 6 1.51 -2.87 -12.47
CA SER A 6 1.71 -4.07 -11.66
C SER A 6 1.89 -3.71 -10.21
N VAL A 7 1.02 -4.23 -9.35
CA VAL A 7 1.17 -4.17 -7.89
C VAL A 7 1.83 -5.45 -7.41
N TRP A 8 2.91 -5.34 -6.64
CA TRP A 8 3.59 -6.49 -6.03
C TRP A 8 3.25 -6.58 -4.56
N ALA A 9 2.80 -7.77 -4.13
CA ALA A 9 2.45 -8.02 -2.73
C ALA A 9 2.61 -9.50 -2.35
N ALA A 10 2.89 -9.74 -1.07
CA ALA A 10 2.90 -11.08 -0.51
C ALA A 10 1.47 -11.61 -0.35
N LEU A 11 1.15 -12.72 -1.04
CA LEU A 11 -0.17 -13.33 -1.01
C LEU A 11 -0.09 -14.82 -0.69
N SER A 12 -1.03 -15.29 0.12
CA SER A 12 -1.26 -16.71 0.35
C SER A 12 -2.11 -17.29 -0.78
N CYS A 13 -1.63 -18.36 -1.42
CA CYS A 13 -2.43 -19.09 -2.39
C CYS A 13 -3.52 -19.91 -1.68
N PRO A 14 -4.81 -19.76 -2.04
CA PRO A 14 -5.89 -20.51 -1.40
C PRO A 14 -5.86 -22.02 -1.68
N ILE A 15 -5.14 -22.46 -2.73
CA ILE A 15 -5.03 -23.87 -3.09
C ILE A 15 -3.85 -24.53 -2.38
N CYS A 16 -2.64 -23.96 -2.51
CA CYS A 16 -1.42 -24.60 -2.02
C CYS A 16 -0.89 -24.02 -0.70
N GLY A 17 -1.50 -22.97 -0.17
CA GLY A 17 -1.10 -22.31 1.08
C GLY A 17 0.23 -21.56 1.02
N SER A 18 0.93 -21.54 -0.13
CA SER A 18 2.21 -20.84 -0.25
C SER A 18 2.01 -19.33 -0.13
N VAL A 19 2.79 -18.69 0.76
CA VAL A 19 2.87 -17.24 0.88
C VAL A 19 4.13 -16.79 0.14
N LYS A 20 3.95 -16.05 -0.95
CA LYS A 20 5.05 -15.50 -1.76
C LYS A 20 4.65 -14.15 -2.31
N GLU A 21 5.62 -13.38 -2.73
CA GLU A 21 5.40 -12.17 -3.50
C GLU A 21 4.84 -12.51 -4.89
N ARG A 22 3.77 -11.82 -5.29
CA ARG A 22 3.03 -12.05 -6.53
C ARG A 22 2.80 -10.72 -7.24
N GLU A 23 2.90 -10.78 -8.56
CA GLU A 23 2.51 -9.71 -9.47
C GLU A 23 1.00 -9.73 -9.65
N ILE A 24 0.36 -8.58 -9.44
CA ILE A 24 -1.06 -8.34 -9.67
C ILE A 24 -1.17 -7.24 -10.70
N GLN A 25 -1.68 -7.57 -11.88
CA GLN A 25 -1.86 -6.59 -12.94
C GLN A 25 -3.17 -5.83 -12.73
N THR A 26 -3.08 -4.52 -12.53
CA THR A 26 -4.27 -3.66 -12.40
C THR A 26 -4.73 -3.20 -13.79
N LYS A 27 -6.00 -3.43 -14.09
CA LYS A 27 -6.63 -2.95 -15.33
C LYS A 27 -7.23 -1.56 -15.14
N GLN A 28 -7.15 -1.00 -13.93
CA GLN A 28 -7.59 0.34 -13.62
C GLN A 28 -6.57 1.37 -14.07
N GLY A 29 -7.05 2.46 -14.68
CA GLY A 29 -6.27 3.66 -14.92
C GLY A 29 -5.50 3.68 -16.24
N PRO A 30 -4.64 4.70 -16.43
CA PRO A 30 -3.74 4.74 -17.57
C PRO A 30 -2.69 3.63 -17.44
N CYS A 31 -2.49 2.83 -18.48
CA CYS A 31 -1.41 1.85 -18.53
C CYS A 31 -0.07 2.58 -18.65
N LEU A 32 0.57 2.84 -17.52
CA LEU A 32 1.88 3.51 -17.44
C LEU A 32 3.05 2.53 -17.32
N MET A 33 2.76 1.22 -17.24
CA MET A 33 3.71 0.13 -17.04
C MET A 33 4.52 0.28 -15.75
N LEU A 34 3.88 0.77 -14.70
CA LEU A 34 4.52 1.00 -13.40
C LEU A 34 4.61 -0.26 -12.56
N TYR A 35 5.65 -0.32 -11.72
CA TYR A 35 5.80 -1.29 -10.65
C TYR A 35 5.48 -0.57 -9.33
N LEU A 36 4.45 -1.04 -8.64
CA LEU A 36 3.89 -0.42 -7.44
C LEU A 36 3.90 -1.42 -6.29
N GLU A 37 4.06 -0.92 -5.08
CA GLU A 37 3.99 -1.70 -3.84
C GLU A 37 3.05 -1.05 -2.84
N VAL A 38 2.81 -1.73 -1.71
CA VAL A 38 2.11 -1.11 -0.57
C VAL A 38 2.88 0.11 -0.09
N GLY A 39 2.22 1.27 -0.10
CA GLY A 39 2.80 2.58 0.18
C GLY A 39 2.97 3.47 -1.07
N ASP A 40 2.78 2.92 -2.27
CA ASP A 40 2.74 3.69 -3.51
C ASP A 40 1.34 4.18 -3.86
N THR A 41 1.27 5.15 -4.76
CA THR A 41 0.00 5.67 -5.26
C THR A 41 -0.33 5.09 -6.62
N ILE A 42 -1.57 4.65 -6.80
CA ILE A 42 -2.11 4.10 -8.04
C ILE A 42 -3.01 5.11 -8.76
N GLU A 43 -2.97 5.11 -10.10
CA GLU A 43 -3.93 5.83 -10.94
C GLU A 43 -5.04 4.87 -11.44
N PRO A 44 -6.30 5.33 -11.62
CA PRO A 44 -6.76 6.69 -11.46
C PRO A 44 -6.97 7.02 -9.98
N PHE A 45 -6.67 8.27 -9.65
CA PHE A 45 -6.72 8.74 -8.29
C PHE A 45 -8.17 9.06 -7.88
N PHE A 46 -8.78 8.16 -7.10
CA PHE A 46 -10.08 8.42 -6.48
C PHE A 46 -9.92 8.91 -5.04
N TYR A 47 -10.76 9.86 -4.65
CA TYR A 47 -10.83 10.33 -3.26
C TYR A 47 -11.70 9.41 -2.42
N GLY A 48 -11.29 9.20 -1.18
CA GLY A 48 -11.93 8.33 -0.21
C GLY A 48 -11.26 6.96 -0.11
N ASP A 49 -11.92 6.08 0.64
CA ASP A 49 -11.56 4.67 0.81
C ASP A 49 -12.25 3.85 -0.28
N TYR A 50 -11.47 3.08 -1.04
CA TYR A 50 -11.99 2.19 -2.06
C TYR A 50 -11.15 0.94 -2.23
N TRP A 51 -11.74 -0.06 -2.85
CA TRP A 51 -11.12 -1.35 -3.11
C TRP A 51 -11.11 -1.61 -4.60
N ILE A 52 -9.96 -2.01 -5.13
CA ILE A 52 -9.82 -2.51 -6.48
C ILE A 52 -9.83 -4.04 -6.41
N GLU A 53 -10.77 -4.66 -7.12
CA GLU A 53 -10.83 -6.11 -7.29
C GLU A 53 -10.07 -6.49 -8.55
N GLU A 54 -9.05 -7.32 -8.40
CA GLU A 54 -8.25 -7.85 -9.51
C GLU A 54 -8.08 -9.36 -9.39
N GLU A 55 -7.43 -9.92 -10.40
CA GLU A 55 -7.13 -11.33 -10.51
C GLU A 55 -5.63 -11.58 -10.54
N TRP A 56 -5.20 -12.66 -9.91
CA TRP A 56 -3.82 -13.13 -9.98
C TRP A 56 -3.76 -14.65 -10.15
N HIS A 57 -2.63 -15.15 -10.59
CA HIS A 57 -2.42 -16.57 -10.79
C HIS A 57 -1.24 -17.09 -9.96
N CYS A 58 -1.47 -18.20 -9.25
CA CYS A 58 -0.39 -18.89 -8.56
C CYS A 58 0.44 -19.71 -9.55
N ARG A 59 1.65 -19.22 -9.87
CA ARG A 59 2.60 -19.91 -10.78
C ARG A 59 2.90 -21.35 -10.33
N ASP A 60 2.99 -21.60 -9.03
CA ASP A 60 3.26 -22.93 -8.47
C ASP A 60 2.11 -23.92 -8.74
N CYS A 61 0.85 -23.46 -8.60
CA CYS A 61 -0.33 -24.26 -8.89
C CYS A 61 -0.51 -24.47 -10.41
N GLN A 62 -0.31 -23.42 -11.21
CA GLN A 62 -0.39 -23.50 -12.67
C GLN A 62 0.66 -24.44 -13.27
N GLY A 63 1.88 -24.47 -12.73
CA GLY A 63 2.93 -25.37 -13.19
C GLY A 63 2.56 -26.86 -13.09
N ARG A 64 1.63 -27.20 -12.19
CA ARG A 64 1.13 -28.58 -11.97
C ARG A 64 -0.09 -28.91 -12.83
N MET A 65 -0.70 -27.92 -13.48
CA MET A 65 -1.89 -28.11 -14.31
C MET A 65 -1.51 -28.46 -15.76
N PRO A 66 -2.35 -29.23 -16.47
CA PRO A 66 -2.27 -29.37 -17.92
C PRO A 66 -2.27 -28.00 -18.60
N GLU A 67 -1.53 -27.85 -19.70
CA GLU A 67 -1.33 -26.55 -20.36
C GLU A 67 -2.64 -25.87 -20.75
N GLU A 68 -3.62 -26.65 -21.22
CA GLU A 68 -4.96 -26.20 -21.60
C GLU A 68 -5.75 -25.56 -20.44
N SER A 69 -5.44 -25.96 -19.19
CA SER A 69 -6.10 -25.48 -17.97
C SER A 69 -5.29 -24.41 -17.22
N ARG A 70 -4.03 -24.17 -17.62
CA ARG A 70 -3.27 -23.01 -17.13
C ARG A 70 -4.08 -21.78 -17.54
N TRP A 71 -4.22 -20.81 -16.65
CA TRP A 71 -5.05 -19.60 -16.82
C TRP A 71 -6.57 -19.72 -16.59
N GLN A 72 -7.14 -20.92 -16.48
CA GLN A 72 -8.59 -21.07 -16.22
C GLN A 72 -8.99 -20.85 -14.75
N HIS A 73 -8.00 -20.76 -13.86
CA HIS A 73 -8.20 -20.65 -12.42
C HIS A 73 -7.49 -19.42 -11.83
N PRO A 74 -7.97 -18.19 -12.11
CA PRO A 74 -7.52 -17.01 -11.39
C PRO A 74 -7.99 -17.05 -9.94
N HIS A 75 -7.21 -16.41 -9.08
CA HIS A 75 -7.59 -16.09 -7.71
C HIS A 75 -7.95 -14.62 -7.64
N LYS A 76 -8.97 -14.29 -6.85
CA LYS A 76 -9.31 -12.90 -6.56
C LYS A 76 -8.29 -12.30 -5.60
N VAL A 77 -8.08 -11.01 -5.75
CA VAL A 77 -7.30 -10.17 -4.85
C VAL A 77 -7.93 -8.80 -4.76
N PHE A 78 -7.85 -8.20 -3.59
CA PHE A 78 -8.40 -6.90 -3.28
C PHE A 78 -7.27 -5.97 -2.86
N ILE A 79 -7.10 -4.90 -3.64
CA ILE A 79 -6.14 -3.82 -3.37
C ILE A 79 -6.93 -2.71 -2.66
N HIS A 80 -6.59 -2.45 -1.40
CA HIS A 80 -7.17 -1.37 -0.62
C HIS A 80 -6.43 -0.07 -0.93
N CYS A 81 -7.18 0.92 -1.36
CA CYS A 81 -6.66 2.24 -1.67
C CYS A 81 -7.37 3.31 -0.83
N ILE A 82 -6.58 4.23 -0.29
CA ILE A 82 -7.06 5.41 0.42
C ILE A 82 -6.54 6.62 -0.30
N ASN A 83 -7.42 7.37 -0.95
CA ASN A 83 -7.01 8.51 -1.77
C ASN A 83 -5.83 8.11 -2.68
N GLY A 84 -6.00 7.09 -3.52
CA GLY A 84 -4.96 6.56 -4.41
C GLY A 84 -3.79 5.85 -3.75
N LEU A 85 -3.54 5.97 -2.43
CA LEU A 85 -2.46 5.28 -1.73
C LEU A 85 -2.83 3.80 -1.52
N ILE A 86 -2.01 2.88 -2.00
CA ILE A 86 -2.14 1.45 -1.74
C ILE A 86 -1.75 1.19 -0.29
N VAL A 87 -2.69 0.76 0.53
CA VAL A 87 -2.44 0.50 1.96
C VAL A 87 -2.45 -0.98 2.32
N ALA A 88 -3.15 -1.81 1.54
CA ALA A 88 -3.16 -3.24 1.73
C ALA A 88 -3.47 -3.97 0.44
N VAL A 89 -2.99 -5.20 0.34
CA VAL A 89 -3.37 -6.15 -0.71
C VAL A 89 -3.73 -7.45 -0.03
N THR A 90 -4.94 -7.94 -0.26
CA THR A 90 -5.51 -9.06 0.49
C THR A 90 -6.25 -10.02 -0.42
N PRO A 91 -6.28 -11.33 -0.12
CA PRO A 91 -7.03 -12.31 -0.90
C PRO A 91 -8.55 -12.23 -0.63
N GLU A 92 -8.96 -11.65 0.48
CA GLU A 92 -10.35 -11.54 0.91
C GLU A 92 -10.69 -10.09 1.27
N LYS A 93 -11.81 -9.60 0.75
CA LYS A 93 -12.29 -8.26 1.10
C LYS A 93 -12.85 -8.30 2.53
N PRO A 94 -12.33 -7.46 3.45
CA PRO A 94 -12.88 -7.39 4.80
C PRO A 94 -14.35 -6.95 4.75
N SER A 95 -15.16 -7.49 5.66
CA SER A 95 -16.54 -7.08 5.83
C SER A 95 -16.61 -5.59 6.20
N ALA A 96 -17.57 -4.87 5.61
CA ALA A 96 -17.77 -3.45 5.87
C ALA A 96 -17.84 -3.17 7.39
N GLY A 97 -16.99 -2.28 7.89
CA GLY A 97 -16.92 -1.89 9.31
C GLY A 97 -15.82 -2.55 10.16
N ASN A 98 -15.07 -3.54 9.64
CA ASN A 98 -13.97 -4.18 10.38
C ASN A 98 -12.57 -3.61 10.08
N LEU A 99 -12.49 -2.45 9.42
CA LEU A 99 -11.21 -1.80 9.13
C LEU A 99 -10.85 -0.86 10.29
N PRO A 100 -9.64 -0.97 10.87
CA PRO A 100 -9.16 0.01 11.85
C PRO A 100 -9.09 1.40 11.20
N ASP A 101 -9.55 2.40 11.95
CA ASP A 101 -9.37 3.84 11.67
C ASP A 101 -10.07 4.43 10.44
N TRP A 102 -11.28 3.96 10.15
CA TRP A 102 -12.21 4.54 9.16
C TRP A 102 -12.33 6.08 9.28
N ASN A 103 -12.28 6.64 10.49
CA ASN A 103 -12.48 8.08 10.72
C ASN A 103 -11.30 8.95 10.28
N LEU A 104 -10.05 8.47 10.43
CA LEU A 104 -8.84 9.24 10.08
C LEU A 104 -8.69 9.44 8.57
N ILE A 105 -9.18 8.49 7.80
CA ILE A 105 -9.11 8.45 6.34
C ILE A 105 -10.01 9.50 5.68
N HIS A 106 -11.19 9.75 6.27
CA HIS A 106 -12.15 10.76 5.77
C HIS A 106 -11.80 12.20 6.19
N MET A 107 -10.85 12.38 7.12
CA MET A 107 -10.32 13.70 7.51
C MET A 107 -9.25 14.24 6.55
N LEU A 108 -8.88 13.49 5.50
CA LEU A 108 -7.92 13.98 4.51
C LEU A 108 -8.58 14.99 3.55
N SER A 109 -8.26 16.27 3.71
CA SER A 109 -8.73 17.40 2.89
C SER A 109 -8.61 17.17 1.37
N ARG A 110 -9.65 17.59 0.63
CA ARG A 110 -9.81 17.47 -0.84
C ARG A 110 -8.81 18.30 -1.67
N ASP A 111 -7.88 19.04 -1.06
CA ASP A 111 -6.99 19.97 -1.75
C ASP A 111 -5.71 19.29 -2.30
N ARG A 112 -5.71 19.05 -3.62
CA ARG A 112 -4.71 18.30 -4.40
C ARG A 112 -3.24 18.68 -4.15
N LEU A 113 -2.95 19.96 -3.93
CA LEU A 113 -1.56 20.46 -3.86
C LEU A 113 -0.92 20.24 -2.49
N ARG A 114 -1.68 20.43 -1.41
CA ARG A 114 -1.22 20.12 -0.05
C ARG A 114 -1.18 18.61 0.16
N PHE A 115 -2.16 17.91 -0.41
CA PHE A 115 -2.29 16.46 -0.36
C PHE A 115 -1.06 15.69 -0.89
N ARG A 116 -0.47 16.08 -2.02
CA ARG A 116 0.78 15.46 -2.52
C ARG A 116 1.99 15.68 -1.59
N ARG A 117 2.06 16.82 -0.91
CA ARG A 117 3.14 17.08 0.07
C ARG A 117 2.92 16.26 1.33
N THR A 118 1.68 16.17 1.81
CA THR A 118 1.31 15.35 2.96
C THR A 118 1.60 13.88 2.68
N LEU A 119 1.15 13.34 1.54
CA LEU A 119 1.49 11.96 1.14
C LEU A 119 2.99 11.72 1.04
N LYS A 120 3.75 12.68 0.49
CA LYS A 120 5.22 12.56 0.40
C LYS A 120 5.88 12.54 1.79
N SER A 121 5.39 13.35 2.72
CA SER A 121 5.88 13.39 4.11
C SER A 121 5.52 12.10 4.87
N ILE A 122 4.26 11.65 4.77
CA ILE A 122 3.80 10.36 5.32
C ILE A 122 4.66 9.20 4.77
N ARG A 123 4.86 9.17 3.44
CA ARG A 123 5.70 8.14 2.80
C ARG A 123 7.13 8.16 3.31
N ASN A 124 7.74 9.34 3.45
CA ASN A 124 9.09 9.49 3.98
C ASN A 124 9.19 9.03 5.44
N SER A 125 8.18 9.34 6.27
CA SER A 125 8.09 8.92 7.67
C SER A 125 8.00 7.40 7.81
N ILE A 126 7.14 6.75 7.01
CA ILE A 126 7.01 5.28 6.98
C ILE A 126 8.33 4.63 6.51
N PHE A 127 8.93 5.15 5.44
CA PHE A 127 10.17 4.60 4.88
C PHE A 127 11.35 4.76 5.85
N GLY A 128 11.44 5.91 6.52
CA GLY A 128 12.42 6.16 7.58
C GLY A 128 12.26 5.20 8.74
N PHE A 129 11.04 5.00 9.23
CA PHE A 129 10.73 4.07 10.31
C PHE A 129 11.09 2.62 9.95
N ARG A 130 10.72 2.13 8.76
CA ARG A 130 11.09 0.78 8.29
C ARG A 130 12.60 0.58 8.26
N ARG A 131 13.35 1.53 7.71
CA ARG A 131 14.83 1.48 7.71
C ARG A 131 15.41 1.50 9.13
N LYS A 132 14.80 2.21 10.08
CA LYS A 132 15.22 2.18 11.49
C LYS A 132 15.02 0.79 12.10
N MET A 133 13.84 0.19 11.90
CA MET A 133 13.51 -1.15 12.41
C MET A 133 14.45 -2.22 11.82
N GLU A 134 14.64 -2.22 10.49
CA GLU A 134 15.55 -3.14 9.79
C GLU A 134 17.03 -2.98 10.22
N ALA A 135 17.47 -1.75 10.50
CA ALA A 135 18.84 -1.48 10.90
C ALA A 135 19.08 -1.72 12.40
N GLY A 136 18.04 -1.60 13.22
CA GLY A 136 18.02 -2.01 14.63
C GLY A 136 18.15 -3.53 14.79
N GLU A 137 17.48 -4.31 13.95
CA GLU A 137 17.62 -5.77 13.92
C GLU A 137 19.02 -6.23 13.45
N ASN A 138 19.68 -5.46 12.58
CA ASN A 138 21.00 -5.78 12.02
C ASN A 138 22.18 -5.13 12.76
N GLY A 139 21.95 -4.46 13.90
CA GLY A 139 23.00 -3.90 14.76
C GLY A 139 23.87 -2.78 14.14
N ARG A 140 23.44 -2.16 13.03
CA ARG A 140 24.20 -1.15 12.27
C ARG A 140 23.63 0.26 12.42
N TRP A 141 23.19 0.63 13.62
CA TRP A 141 22.56 1.94 13.84
C TRP A 141 23.46 2.92 14.59
N SER A 142 23.63 4.12 14.02
CA SER A 142 24.51 5.16 14.54
C SER A 142 23.68 6.23 15.28
N PRO A 143 23.95 6.52 16.57
CA PRO A 143 23.11 7.40 17.40
C PRO A 143 22.99 8.86 16.94
N PHE A 144 23.86 9.29 16.03
CA PHE A 144 23.94 10.69 15.55
C PHE A 144 22.91 11.04 14.47
N LEU A 145 22.12 10.06 13.98
CA LEU A 145 21.04 10.23 13.00
C LEU A 145 19.67 9.83 13.56
N ASP A 146 19.50 9.88 14.90
CA ASP A 146 18.25 9.48 15.57
C ASP A 146 17.17 10.57 15.52
N VAL A 147 16.75 10.92 14.31
CA VAL A 147 15.65 11.85 14.05
C VAL A 147 14.50 11.09 13.38
N GLY A 148 13.29 11.21 13.92
CA GLY A 148 12.09 10.49 13.45
C GLY A 148 11.52 9.50 14.47
N PRO A 149 10.29 9.01 14.26
CA PRO A 149 9.52 8.24 15.23
C PRO A 149 10.24 6.96 15.69
N LYS A 150 10.16 6.66 16.97
CA LYS A 150 10.79 5.51 17.65
C LYS A 150 9.83 4.35 17.85
N THR A 151 8.54 4.64 17.93
CA THR A 151 7.48 3.63 18.04
C THR A 151 6.48 3.76 16.90
N VAL A 152 5.68 2.72 16.70
CA VAL A 152 4.56 2.74 15.76
C VAL A 152 3.52 3.79 16.18
N GLU A 153 3.28 3.96 17.49
CA GLU A 153 2.39 5.01 18.01
C GLU A 153 2.90 6.41 17.67
N GLU A 154 4.20 6.68 17.85
CA GLU A 154 4.80 7.98 17.47
C GLU A 154 4.73 8.23 15.96
N LEU A 155 4.87 7.18 15.14
CA LEU A 155 4.71 7.30 13.68
C LEU A 155 3.27 7.67 13.32
N LEU A 156 2.29 7.01 13.94
CA LEU A 156 0.88 7.29 13.73
C LEU A 156 0.53 8.71 14.21
N ASP A 157 1.00 9.13 15.38
CA ASP A 157 0.78 10.49 15.90
C ASP A 157 1.36 11.56 14.96
N ASN A 158 2.55 11.33 14.40
CA ASN A 158 3.14 12.25 13.42
C ASN A 158 2.31 12.33 12.13
N ILE A 159 1.82 11.19 11.63
CA ILE A 159 0.94 11.15 10.46
C ILE A 159 -0.35 11.92 10.75
N ILE A 160 -0.95 11.73 11.93
CA ILE A 160 -2.17 12.43 12.36
C ILE A 160 -1.93 13.93 12.45
N ASP A 161 -0.80 14.37 13.04
CA ASP A 161 -0.46 15.79 13.15
C ASP A 161 -0.23 16.44 11.78
N ASP A 162 0.47 15.75 10.87
CA ASP A 162 0.69 16.24 9.50
C ASP A 162 -0.62 16.35 8.69
N ILE A 163 -1.55 15.43 8.91
CA ILE A 163 -2.91 15.52 8.35
C ILE A 163 -3.63 16.75 8.92
N GLY A 164 -3.63 16.92 10.24
CA GLY A 164 -4.27 18.07 10.90
C GLY A 164 -3.69 19.42 10.49
N ARG A 165 -2.37 19.52 10.30
CA ARG A 165 -1.70 20.73 9.78
C ARG A 165 -2.11 21.00 8.34
N ALA A 166 -2.18 19.96 7.50
CA ALA A 166 -2.59 20.09 6.11
C ALA A 166 -4.04 20.58 5.99
N GLU A 167 -4.95 20.11 6.85
CA GLU A 167 -6.34 20.59 6.92
C GLU A 167 -6.42 22.08 7.28
N LYS A 168 -5.61 22.53 8.25
CA LYS A 168 -5.54 23.95 8.67
C LYS A 168 -4.76 24.83 7.68
N GLY A 169 -4.08 24.22 6.72
CA GLY A 169 -3.22 24.92 5.77
C GLY A 169 -1.90 25.40 6.32
N GLU A 170 -1.48 24.80 7.43
CA GLU A 170 -0.23 25.03 8.11
C GLU A 170 0.90 24.25 7.39
N PRO A 171 2.16 24.69 7.51
CA PRO A 171 3.30 23.92 7.02
C PRO A 171 3.40 22.58 7.75
N LEU A 172 3.66 21.52 6.99
CA LEU A 172 3.91 20.16 7.50
C LEU A 172 5.13 20.13 8.43
N GLY A 173 5.17 19.15 9.33
CA GLY A 173 6.36 18.89 10.15
C GLY A 173 7.60 18.66 9.28
N LEU A 174 8.76 19.09 9.77
CA LEU A 174 10.05 18.88 9.11
C LEU A 174 10.58 17.48 9.42
N PHE A 175 9.85 16.42 9.04
CA PHE A 175 10.32 15.03 9.19
C PHE A 175 9.94 14.18 7.98
#